data_AF-A0A835X1N2-F1
#
_entry.id   AF-A0A835X1N2-F1
#
_cell.length_a   1.000
_cell.length_b   1.000
_cell.length_c   1.000
_cell.angle_alpha   90.00
_cell.angle_beta   90.00
_cell.angle_gamma   90.00
#
_symmetry.space_group_name_H-M   'P 1'
#
loop_
_entity.id
_entity.type
_entity.pdbx_description
1 polymer ?
#
loop_
_entity_poly.entity_id
_entity_poly.type
_entity_poly.pdbx_seq_one_letter_code
_entity_poly.pdbx_strand_id
1 'polypeptide(L)'
;MSKDTNKSKNKQSSELPDVTKQFLKDNQSSSKTTKSRKKKGGPYSETDRQKRRNEVYRLHFEYGYSALKISELMKINRNTINGDIQYWYSKVVKNWRASSPEFLVIKNIERLELQRTRLSEYLNNTNNLQEKLCIERMILDVESKISHTQLKLCDSMEKEHKLGTKWLNEWMKKNQHNDRYISYGELVRVPSKSYEKILGLMKKY
;
A
#
# COMPACT_ATOMS: atom_id res chain seq x y z
N MET A 1 -30.51 35.89 -34.44
CA MET A 1 -29.77 36.58 -33.35
C MET A 1 -29.67 35.62 -32.18
N SER A 2 -28.45 35.14 -31.94
CA SER A 2 -28.07 34.31 -30.80
C SER A 2 -28.28 35.04 -29.47
N LYS A 3 -28.51 34.28 -28.41
CA LYS A 3 -27.66 34.30 -27.21
C LYS A 3 -27.90 33.05 -26.36
N ASP A 4 -26.92 32.17 -26.46
CA ASP A 4 -26.55 31.18 -25.47
C ASP A 4 -26.34 31.81 -24.09
N THR A 5 -26.65 31.08 -23.03
CA THR A 5 -25.84 31.10 -21.80
C THR A 5 -25.81 29.71 -21.16
N ASN A 6 -24.80 28.96 -21.59
CA ASN A 6 -23.94 28.06 -20.82
C ASN A 6 -24.26 27.88 -19.32
N LYS A 7 -24.60 26.63 -18.95
CA LYS A 7 -24.29 26.08 -17.62
C LYS A 7 -23.44 24.82 -17.79
N SER A 8 -22.15 25.04 -18.04
CA SER A 8 -21.11 24.02 -17.94
C SER A 8 -20.98 23.61 -16.46
N LYS A 9 -21.33 22.36 -16.16
CA LYS A 9 -20.85 21.66 -14.96
C LYS A 9 -20.11 20.41 -15.40
N ASN A 10 -18.82 20.63 -15.61
CA ASN A 10 -17.69 19.75 -15.40
C ASN A 10 -18.05 18.37 -14.81
N LYS A 11 -18.37 17.42 -15.70
CA LYS A 11 -18.38 15.99 -15.39
C LYS A 11 -17.00 15.47 -15.77
N GLN A 12 -16.03 15.59 -14.84
CA GLN A 12 -14.80 14.81 -14.93
C GLN A 12 -15.19 13.35 -14.76
N SER A 13 -15.50 12.70 -15.88
CA SER A 13 -15.51 11.26 -15.98
C SER A 13 -14.11 10.79 -15.60
N SER A 14 -14.03 10.02 -14.53
CA SER A 14 -12.90 9.16 -14.22
C SER A 14 -12.68 8.21 -15.41
N GLU A 15 -11.91 8.66 -16.40
CA GLU A 15 -11.47 7.78 -17.48
C GLU A 15 -10.62 6.69 -16.83
N LEU A 16 -11.14 5.47 -16.86
CA LEU A 16 -10.40 4.28 -16.50
C LEU A 16 -9.08 4.30 -17.27
N PRO A 17 -7.92 4.08 -16.63
CA PRO A 17 -6.65 4.04 -17.34
C PRO A 17 -6.70 2.91 -18.38
N ASP A 18 -6.79 3.31 -19.65
CA ASP A 18 -6.81 2.41 -20.80
C ASP A 18 -5.45 1.70 -20.88
N VAL A 19 -5.46 0.40 -21.17
CA VAL A 19 -4.21 -0.32 -21.48
C VAL A 19 -3.66 0.35 -22.73
N THR A 20 -2.40 0.77 -22.70
CA THR A 20 -1.80 1.54 -23.81
C THR A 20 -2.14 0.86 -25.13
N LYS A 21 -2.84 1.55 -26.04
CA LYS A 21 -3.32 0.97 -27.31
C LYS A 21 -2.20 0.30 -28.11
N GLN A 22 -0.96 0.75 -27.89
CA GLN A 22 0.26 0.13 -28.41
C GLN A 22 0.48 -1.31 -27.90
N PHE A 23 0.29 -1.56 -26.61
CA PHE A 23 0.43 -2.89 -26.01
C PHE A 23 -0.58 -3.90 -26.57
N LEU A 24 -1.84 -3.47 -26.76
CA LEU A 24 -2.88 -4.33 -27.36
C LEU A 24 -2.57 -4.69 -28.82
N LYS A 25 -1.99 -3.77 -29.59
CA LYS A 25 -1.54 -4.03 -30.97
C LYS A 25 -0.37 -5.02 -31.01
N ASP A 26 0.62 -4.85 -30.14
CA ASP A 26 1.79 -5.73 -30.03
C ASP A 26 1.39 -7.16 -29.60
N ASN A 27 0.39 -7.30 -28.72
CA ASN A 27 -0.10 -8.61 -28.28
C ASN A 27 -0.93 -9.32 -29.35
N GLN A 28 -1.75 -8.59 -30.13
CA GLN A 28 -2.52 -9.18 -31.22
C GLN A 28 -1.64 -9.70 -32.37
N SER A 29 -0.55 -9.01 -32.70
CA SER A 29 0.40 -9.46 -33.73
C SER A 29 1.21 -10.69 -33.30
N SER A 30 1.57 -10.79 -32.01
CA SER A 30 2.24 -11.98 -31.45
C SER A 30 1.36 -13.25 -31.41
N SER A 31 0.03 -13.10 -31.44
CA SER A 31 -0.92 -14.21 -31.54
C SER A 31 -1.11 -14.75 -32.97
N LYS A 32 -0.64 -14.01 -33.98
CA LYS A 32 -0.80 -14.34 -35.41
C LYS A 32 0.53 -14.21 -36.15
N THR A 33 1.49 -15.10 -35.89
CA THR A 33 2.54 -15.45 -36.88
C THR A 33 3.22 -16.77 -36.52
N THR A 34 2.86 -17.80 -37.32
CA THR A 34 3.71 -18.84 -37.90
C THR A 34 4.77 -19.56 -37.06
N LYS A 35 4.60 -20.90 -37.00
CA LYS A 35 5.61 -21.93 -36.73
C LYS A 35 6.99 -21.54 -37.32
N SER A 36 8.02 -21.42 -36.49
CA SER A 36 9.32 -22.11 -36.66
C SER A 36 10.31 -21.71 -35.55
N ARG A 37 11.20 -22.67 -35.24
CA ARG A 37 12.27 -22.68 -34.22
C ARG A 37 11.79 -22.90 -32.78
N LYS A 38 12.14 -24.08 -32.26
CA LYS A 38 12.04 -24.49 -30.85
C LYS A 38 12.71 -23.43 -29.97
N LYS A 39 11.97 -22.41 -29.55
CA LYS A 39 12.41 -21.50 -28.50
C LYS A 39 12.39 -22.31 -27.20
N LYS A 40 13.55 -22.47 -26.55
CA LYS A 40 13.62 -22.95 -25.16
C LYS A 40 13.04 -21.85 -24.28
N GLY A 41 11.73 -21.87 -24.09
CA GLY A 41 10.99 -20.84 -23.38
C GLY A 41 9.59 -20.72 -23.95
N GLY A 42 8.60 -20.51 -23.09
CA GLY A 42 7.18 -20.46 -23.47
C GLY A 42 6.84 -19.40 -24.53
N PRO A 43 5.55 -19.14 -24.78
CA PRO A 43 5.07 -18.42 -25.96
C PRO A 43 5.57 -16.97 -26.13
N TYR A 44 6.21 -16.40 -25.11
CA TYR A 44 6.70 -15.02 -25.11
C TYR A 44 8.23 -14.95 -25.19
N SER A 45 8.73 -14.05 -26.03
CA SER A 45 10.13 -13.63 -26.02
C SER A 45 10.49 -12.95 -24.69
N GLU A 46 11.78 -12.85 -24.36
CA GLU A 46 12.20 -12.23 -23.09
C GLU A 46 11.82 -10.73 -23.03
N THR A 47 11.88 -10.03 -24.16
CA THR A 47 11.46 -8.62 -24.26
C THR A 47 9.96 -8.45 -24.08
N ASP A 48 9.14 -9.30 -24.71
CA ASP A 48 7.67 -9.22 -24.59
C ASP A 48 7.21 -9.59 -23.20
N ARG A 49 7.90 -10.57 -22.58
CA ARG A 49 7.69 -10.96 -21.19
C ARG A 49 7.97 -9.78 -20.26
N GLN A 50 9.05 -9.04 -20.46
CA GLN A 50 9.37 -7.89 -19.62
C GLN A 50 8.38 -6.73 -19.83
N LYS A 51 7.99 -6.41 -21.07
CA LYS A 51 6.93 -5.42 -21.35
C LYS A 51 5.62 -5.78 -20.64
N ARG A 52 5.19 -7.04 -20.77
CA ARG A 52 3.99 -7.55 -20.10
C ARG A 52 4.11 -7.42 -18.58
N ARG A 53 5.24 -7.82 -18.00
CA ARG A 53 5.50 -7.68 -16.56
C ARG A 53 5.42 -6.22 -16.11
N ASN A 54 6.01 -5.28 -16.83
CA ASN A 54 5.96 -3.87 -16.47
C ASN A 54 4.52 -3.35 -16.46
N GLU A 55 3.70 -3.75 -17.44
CA GLU A 55 2.29 -3.36 -17.48
C GLU A 55 1.48 -4.01 -16.35
N VAL A 56 1.76 -5.29 -16.03
CA VAL A 56 1.18 -5.96 -14.86
C VAL A 56 1.59 -5.27 -13.56
N TYR A 57 2.84 -4.79 -13.46
CA TYR A 57 3.30 -4.04 -12.30
C TYR A 57 2.47 -2.76 -12.14
N ARG A 58 2.38 -1.96 -13.20
CA ARG A 58 1.60 -0.72 -13.25
C ARG A 58 0.15 -0.99 -12.81
N LEU A 59 -0.54 -1.93 -13.46
CA LEU A 59 -1.95 -2.22 -13.19
C LEU A 59 -2.19 -2.81 -11.80
N HIS A 60 -1.32 -3.70 -11.30
CA HIS A 60 -1.53 -4.37 -10.02
C HIS A 60 -1.04 -3.58 -8.81
N PHE A 61 0.13 -2.92 -8.91
CA PHE A 61 0.75 -2.26 -7.78
C PHE A 61 0.41 -0.77 -7.69
N GLU A 62 0.27 -0.08 -8.82
CA GLU A 62 -0.08 1.35 -8.83
C GLU A 62 -1.60 1.55 -8.88
N TYR A 63 -2.26 0.87 -9.83
CA TYR A 63 -3.71 0.94 -9.97
C TYR A 63 -4.44 -0.15 -9.21
N GLY A 64 -3.77 -0.98 -8.41
CA GLY A 64 -4.36 -1.98 -7.51
C GLY A 64 -5.29 -3.03 -8.14
N TYR A 65 -5.33 -3.21 -9.46
CA TYR A 65 -6.28 -4.12 -10.09
C TYR A 65 -6.01 -5.59 -9.73
N SER A 66 -7.09 -6.38 -9.66
CA SER A 66 -6.98 -7.82 -9.43
C SER A 66 -6.41 -8.53 -10.65
N ALA A 67 -5.78 -9.70 -10.46
CA ALA A 67 -5.26 -10.49 -11.57
C ALA A 67 -6.36 -10.87 -12.59
N LEU A 68 -7.60 -11.05 -12.13
CA LEU A 68 -8.75 -11.27 -13.01
C LEU A 68 -9.02 -10.04 -13.87
N LYS A 69 -9.09 -8.84 -13.27
CA LYS A 69 -9.35 -7.61 -14.02
C LYS A 69 -8.24 -7.30 -15.02
N ILE A 70 -6.99 -7.53 -14.64
CA ILE A 70 -5.82 -7.38 -15.51
C ILE A 70 -5.87 -8.38 -16.67
N SER A 71 -6.26 -9.62 -16.40
CA SER A 71 -6.45 -10.66 -17.43
C SER A 71 -7.47 -10.24 -18.49
N GLU A 72 -8.59 -9.64 -18.08
CA GLU A 72 -9.59 -9.07 -18.98
C GLU A 72 -9.03 -7.91 -19.81
N LEU A 73 -8.40 -6.94 -19.14
CA LEU A 73 -7.86 -5.72 -19.77
C LEU A 73 -6.76 -6.02 -20.79
N MET A 74 -5.82 -6.90 -20.45
CA MET A 74 -4.68 -7.24 -21.30
C MET A 74 -4.96 -8.38 -22.29
N LYS A 75 -6.10 -9.07 -22.14
CA LYS A 75 -6.47 -10.30 -22.87
C LYS A 75 -5.41 -11.41 -22.74
N ILE A 76 -4.92 -11.60 -21.51
CA ILE A 76 -3.88 -12.60 -21.19
C ILE A 76 -4.43 -13.56 -20.13
N ASN A 77 -4.01 -14.82 -20.15
CA ASN A 77 -4.44 -15.81 -19.17
C ASN A 77 -4.12 -15.36 -17.72
N ARG A 78 -5.12 -15.44 -16.83
CA ARG A 78 -5.01 -15.10 -15.40
C ARG A 78 -3.82 -15.78 -14.70
N ASN A 79 -3.50 -17.03 -15.03
CA ASN A 79 -2.36 -17.74 -14.43
C ASN A 79 -1.02 -17.12 -14.84
N THR A 80 -0.92 -16.62 -16.07
CA THR A 80 0.27 -15.87 -16.53
C THR A 80 0.40 -14.56 -15.77
N ILE A 81 -0.70 -13.83 -15.59
CA ILE A 81 -0.74 -12.60 -14.79
C ILE A 81 -0.34 -12.88 -13.33
N ASN A 82 -0.88 -13.94 -12.72
CA ASN A 82 -0.49 -14.36 -11.36
C ASN A 82 1.00 -14.67 -11.28
N GLY A 83 1.56 -15.36 -12.27
CA GLY A 83 3.00 -15.64 -12.34
C GLY A 83 3.85 -14.37 -12.44
N ASP A 84 3.38 -13.36 -13.19
CA ASP A 84 4.07 -12.07 -13.30
C ASP A 84 3.95 -11.23 -12.02
N ILE A 85 2.79 -11.27 -11.36
CA ILE A 85 2.60 -10.67 -10.03
C ILE A 85 3.57 -11.31 -9.02
N GLN A 86 3.66 -12.64 -9.00
CA GLN A 86 4.57 -13.38 -8.12
C GLN A 86 6.04 -13.07 -8.44
N TYR A 87 6.39 -12.91 -9.73
CA TYR A 87 7.71 -12.44 -10.14
C TYR A 87 8.03 -11.08 -9.50
N TRP A 88 7.12 -10.11 -9.55
CA TRP A 88 7.34 -8.80 -8.94
C TRP A 88 7.44 -8.86 -7.43
N TYR A 89 6.60 -9.65 -6.75
CA TYR A 89 6.78 -9.90 -5.32
C TYR A 89 8.17 -10.47 -5.01
N SER A 90 8.66 -11.42 -5.79
CA SER A 90 10.01 -11.97 -5.60
C SER A 90 11.12 -10.94 -5.82
N LYS A 91 10.91 -9.95 -6.69
CA LYS A 91 11.85 -8.84 -6.93
C LYS A 91 11.82 -7.80 -5.81
N VAL A 92 10.63 -7.45 -5.33
CA VAL A 92 10.46 -6.61 -4.14
C VAL A 92 11.15 -7.26 -2.94
N VAL A 93 10.95 -8.56 -2.72
CA VAL A 93 11.59 -9.33 -1.64
C VAL A 93 13.11 -9.46 -1.82
N LYS A 94 13.65 -9.44 -3.05
CA LYS A 94 15.10 -9.43 -3.27
C LYS A 94 15.72 -8.05 -3.01
N ASN A 95 15.01 -6.97 -3.35
CA ASN A 95 15.41 -5.60 -3.01
C ASN A 95 15.18 -5.29 -1.52
N TRP A 96 14.35 -6.08 -0.83
CA TRP A 96 13.98 -5.96 0.59
C TRP A 96 15.18 -6.02 1.54
N ARG A 97 16.26 -6.75 1.24
CA ARG A 97 17.44 -6.70 2.12
C ARG A 97 17.97 -5.26 2.32
N ALA A 98 17.57 -4.31 1.46
CA ALA A 98 17.84 -2.88 1.60
C ALA A 98 16.63 -2.03 2.04
N SER A 99 15.42 -2.58 2.17
CA SER A 99 14.20 -1.84 2.57
C SER A 99 13.78 -2.22 4.00
N SER A 100 13.49 -1.21 4.83
CA SER A 100 13.13 -1.43 6.22
C SER A 100 11.75 -2.10 6.34
N PRO A 101 11.52 -3.00 7.34
CA PRO A 101 10.22 -3.65 7.55
C PRO A 101 9.04 -2.67 7.65
N GLU A 102 9.28 -1.47 8.16
CA GLU A 102 8.30 -0.37 8.28
C GLU A 102 7.73 0.01 6.91
N PHE A 103 8.58 0.06 5.87
CA PHE A 103 8.15 0.39 4.52
C PHE A 103 7.07 -0.56 4.00
N LEU A 104 7.15 -1.85 4.34
CA LEU A 104 6.18 -2.84 3.88
C LEU A 104 4.84 -2.70 4.60
N VAL A 105 4.89 -2.39 5.89
CA VAL A 105 3.68 -2.11 6.65
C VAL A 105 2.98 -0.89 6.07
N ILE A 106 3.73 0.17 5.74
CA ILE A 106 3.21 1.35 5.05
C ILE A 106 2.58 0.97 3.70
N LYS A 107 3.26 0.19 2.86
CA LYS A 107 2.71 -0.26 1.57
C LYS A 107 1.46 -1.12 1.70
N ASN A 108 1.36 -1.94 2.74
CA ASN A 108 0.16 -2.72 2.99
C ASN A 108 -1.01 -1.83 3.45
N ILE A 109 -0.74 -0.82 4.28
CA ILE A 109 -1.75 0.18 4.67
C ILE A 109 -2.23 0.95 3.44
N GLU A 110 -1.33 1.45 2.59
CA GLU A 110 -1.70 2.14 1.33
C GLU A 110 -2.61 1.28 0.44
N ARG A 111 -2.36 -0.02 0.37
CA ARG A 111 -3.20 -0.95 -0.41
C ARG A 111 -4.57 -1.16 0.19
N LEU A 112 -4.66 -1.26 1.52
CA LEU A 112 -5.95 -1.35 2.22
C LEU A 112 -6.75 -0.05 2.04
N GLU A 113 -6.10 1.11 2.12
CA GLU A 113 -6.71 2.41 1.83
C GLU A 113 -7.26 2.48 0.40
N LEU A 114 -6.50 2.02 -0.59
CA LEU A 114 -6.96 1.95 -1.98
C LEU A 114 -8.17 1.02 -2.16
N GLN A 115 -8.19 -0.10 -1.45
CA GLN A 115 -9.35 -1.00 -1.43
C GLN A 115 -10.58 -0.32 -0.79
N ARG A 116 -10.39 0.39 0.33
CA ARG A 116 -11.47 1.16 0.97
C ARG A 116 -12.08 2.15 0.00
N THR A 117 -11.26 2.94 -0.69
CA THR A 117 -11.71 3.94 -1.67
C THR A 117 -12.59 3.32 -2.76
N ARG A 118 -12.20 2.16 -3.31
CA ARG A 118 -13.03 1.47 -4.32
C ARG A 118 -14.33 0.94 -3.78
N LEU A 119 -14.30 0.38 -2.58
CA LEU A 119 -15.52 -0.09 -1.92
C LEU A 119 -16.47 1.08 -1.68
N SER A 120 -15.96 2.25 -1.28
CA SER A 120 -16.77 3.47 -1.15
C SER A 120 -17.35 3.93 -2.49
N GLU A 121 -16.60 3.85 -3.59
CA GLU A 121 -17.12 4.11 -4.94
C GLU A 121 -18.24 3.13 -5.33
N TYR A 122 -18.08 1.84 -5.05
CA TYR A 122 -19.14 0.86 -5.30
C TYR A 122 -20.36 1.12 -4.43
N LEU A 123 -20.18 1.44 -3.15
CA LEU A 123 -21.28 1.76 -2.23
C LEU A 123 -22.14 2.92 -2.75
N ASN A 124 -21.51 3.96 -3.29
CA ASN A 124 -22.20 5.13 -3.85
C ASN A 124 -23.02 4.81 -5.11
N ASN A 125 -22.61 3.79 -5.88
CA ASN A 125 -23.25 3.41 -7.14
C ASN A 125 -24.29 2.29 -6.98
N THR A 126 -24.29 1.59 -5.85
CA THR A 126 -25.23 0.49 -5.57
C THR A 126 -26.58 1.03 -5.10
N ASN A 127 -27.68 0.48 -5.64
CA ASN A 127 -29.05 0.83 -5.22
C ASN A 127 -29.71 -0.25 -4.34
N ASN A 128 -29.16 -1.47 -4.33
CA ASN A 128 -29.68 -2.59 -3.55
C ASN A 128 -29.21 -2.50 -2.09
N LEU A 129 -30.14 -2.51 -1.13
CA LEU A 129 -29.84 -2.44 0.29
C LEU A 129 -28.94 -3.57 0.80
N GLN A 130 -29.16 -4.80 0.35
CA GLN A 130 -28.37 -5.96 0.79
C GLN A 130 -26.90 -5.84 0.31
N GLU A 131 -26.71 -5.39 -0.92
CA GLU A 131 -25.38 -5.15 -1.46
C GLU A 131 -24.69 -3.98 -0.75
N LYS A 132 -25.42 -2.90 -0.42
CA LYS A 132 -24.88 -1.79 0.38
C LYS A 132 -24.36 -2.27 1.74
N LEU A 133 -25.19 -3.01 2.48
CA LEU A 133 -24.81 -3.54 3.80
C LEU A 133 -23.58 -4.47 3.70
N CYS A 134 -23.50 -5.27 2.64
CA CYS A 134 -22.34 -6.12 2.39
C CYS A 134 -21.07 -5.28 2.17
N ILE A 135 -21.15 -4.26 1.32
CA ILE A 135 -20.02 -3.36 1.02
C ILE A 135 -19.59 -2.59 2.28
N GLU A 136 -20.54 -2.07 3.07
CA GLU A 136 -20.26 -1.38 4.34
C GLU A 136 -19.52 -2.29 5.32
N ARG A 137 -19.94 -3.56 5.43
CA ARG A 137 -19.22 -4.54 6.27
C ARG A 137 -17.79 -4.77 5.77
N MET A 138 -17.59 -4.86 4.45
CA MET A 138 -16.24 -5.00 3.89
C MET A 138 -15.37 -3.77 4.16
N ILE A 139 -15.93 -2.56 4.11
CA ILE A 139 -15.24 -1.32 4.48
C ILE A 139 -14.82 -1.37 5.95
N LEU A 140 -15.74 -1.72 6.85
CA LEU A 140 -15.46 -1.84 8.28
C LEU A 140 -14.34 -2.85 8.57
N ASP A 141 -14.32 -3.99 7.87
CA ASP A 141 -13.26 -4.99 7.99
C ASP A 141 -11.90 -4.45 7.54
N VAL A 142 -11.86 -3.63 6.48
CA VAL A 142 -10.63 -2.97 6.00
C VAL A 142 -10.14 -1.95 7.03
N GLU A 143 -11.03 -1.09 7.53
CA GLU A 143 -10.70 -0.09 8.56
C GLU A 143 -10.16 -0.75 9.83
N SER A 144 -10.83 -1.81 10.30
CA SER A 144 -10.41 -2.58 11.47
C SER A 144 -8.99 -3.14 11.31
N LYS A 145 -8.64 -3.64 10.11
CA LYS A 145 -7.29 -4.14 9.81
C LYS A 145 -6.24 -3.04 9.79
N ILE A 146 -6.57 -1.86 9.26
CA ILE A 146 -5.67 -0.69 9.27
C ILE A 146 -5.42 -0.26 10.70
N SER A 147 -6.47 -0.03 11.49
CA SER A 147 -6.36 0.40 12.88
C SER A 147 -5.59 -0.61 13.74
N HIS A 148 -5.85 -1.91 13.59
CA HIS A 148 -5.11 -2.95 14.32
C HIS A 148 -3.62 -2.98 13.97
N THR A 149 -3.29 -2.74 12.69
CA THR A 149 -1.90 -2.68 12.23
C THR A 149 -1.19 -1.45 12.80
N GLN A 150 -1.85 -0.29 12.80
CA GLN A 150 -1.33 0.93 13.40
C GLN A 150 -1.10 0.77 14.90
N LEU A 151 -2.04 0.17 15.63
CA LEU A 151 -1.90 -0.09 17.06
C LEU A 151 -0.67 -0.96 17.36
N LYS A 152 -0.47 -2.05 16.61
CA LYS A 152 0.71 -2.91 16.75
C LYS A 152 2.02 -2.19 16.45
N LEU A 153 2.02 -1.28 15.46
CA LEU A 153 3.19 -0.45 15.17
C LEU A 153 3.50 0.48 16.35
N CYS A 154 2.50 1.18 16.88
CA CYS A 154 2.66 2.04 18.06
C CYS A 154 3.20 1.26 19.26
N ASP A 155 2.63 0.09 19.56
CA ASP A 155 3.10 -0.78 20.64
C ASP A 155 4.55 -1.23 20.45
N SER A 156 4.95 -1.50 19.20
CA SER A 156 6.31 -1.93 18.87
C SER A 156 7.30 -0.77 19.03
N MET A 157 6.94 0.42 18.52
CA MET A 157 7.73 1.64 18.71
C MET A 157 7.90 1.98 20.20
N GLU A 158 6.84 1.85 21.01
CA GLU A 158 6.91 2.11 22.45
C GLU A 158 7.89 1.15 23.14
N LYS A 159 7.88 -0.14 22.75
CA LYS A 159 8.83 -1.14 23.29
C LYS A 159 10.27 -0.81 22.93
N GLU A 160 10.55 -0.46 21.68
CA GLU A 160 11.89 -0.07 21.24
C GLU A 160 12.37 1.19 21.98
N HIS A 161 11.52 2.20 22.11
CA HIS A 161 11.86 3.41 22.89
C HIS A 161 12.14 3.11 24.36
N LYS A 162 11.36 2.22 25.00
CA LYS A 162 11.60 1.79 26.37
C LYS A 162 12.92 1.05 26.53
N LEU A 163 13.23 0.14 25.59
CA LEU A 163 14.51 -0.58 25.58
C LEU A 163 15.70 0.37 25.41
N GLY A 164 15.62 1.29 24.44
CA GLY A 164 16.65 2.31 24.21
C GLY A 164 16.85 3.22 25.42
N THR A 165 15.75 3.69 26.03
CA THR A 165 15.79 4.52 27.26
C THR A 165 16.43 3.76 28.42
N LYS A 166 16.07 2.49 28.61
CA LYS A 166 16.67 1.64 29.65
C LYS A 166 18.16 1.45 29.42
N TRP A 167 18.56 1.12 28.19
CA TRP A 167 19.97 0.94 27.84
C TRP A 167 20.78 2.23 28.05
N LEU A 168 20.27 3.39 27.62
CA LEU A 168 20.91 4.69 27.84
C LEU A 168 21.08 4.98 29.34
N ASN A 169 20.03 4.77 30.14
CA ASN A 169 20.10 5.00 31.58
C ASN A 169 21.10 4.06 32.28
N GLU A 170 21.19 2.80 31.86
CA GLU A 170 22.19 1.86 32.36
C GLU A 170 23.61 2.30 31.98
N TRP A 171 23.81 2.79 30.75
CA TRP A 171 25.08 3.33 30.30
C TRP A 171 25.47 4.60 31.08
N MET A 172 24.55 5.54 31.28
CA MET A 172 24.77 6.76 32.08
C MET A 172 25.20 6.43 33.51
N LYS A 173 24.53 5.46 34.15
CA LYS A 173 24.86 4.99 35.49
C LYS A 173 26.27 4.40 35.57
N LYS A 174 26.68 3.60 34.56
CA LYS A 174 28.03 3.02 34.48
C LYS A 174 29.11 4.09 34.33
N ASN A 175 28.81 5.20 33.65
CA ASN A 175 29.74 6.31 33.39
C ASN A 175 29.59 7.46 34.40
N GLN A 176 28.89 7.27 35.53
CA GLN A 176 28.73 8.24 36.61
C GLN A 176 28.10 9.58 36.20
N HIS A 177 27.25 9.57 35.17
CA HIS A 177 26.41 10.72 34.86
C HIS A 177 25.16 10.73 35.75
N ASN A 178 24.77 11.92 36.24
CA ASN A 178 23.64 12.10 37.15
C ASN A 178 22.28 12.24 36.43
N ASP A 179 22.29 12.38 35.10
CA ASP A 179 21.08 12.59 34.31
C ASP A 179 20.35 11.26 34.03
N ARG A 180 19.03 11.35 33.90
CA ARG A 180 18.16 10.23 33.56
C ARG A 180 17.22 10.60 32.41
N TYR A 181 17.21 9.76 31.40
CA TYR A 181 16.25 9.83 30.31
C TYR A 181 14.93 9.20 30.71
N ILE A 182 13.83 9.87 30.40
CA ILE A 182 12.47 9.39 30.63
C ILE A 182 11.76 9.45 29.29
N SER A 183 11.07 8.37 28.93
CA SER A 183 10.28 8.36 27.71
C SER A 183 9.03 9.24 27.87
N TYR A 184 8.59 9.89 26.80
CA TYR A 184 7.38 10.73 26.85
C TYR A 184 6.14 9.96 27.35
N GLY A 185 6.00 8.68 26.95
CA GLY A 185 4.91 7.83 27.41
C GLY A 185 4.92 7.53 28.92
N GLU A 186 6.10 7.56 29.56
CA GLU A 186 6.21 7.44 31.01
C GLU A 186 5.72 8.71 31.70
N LEU A 187 6.03 9.91 31.16
CA LEU A 187 5.59 11.19 31.73
C LEU A 187 4.06 11.31 31.83
N VAL A 188 3.34 10.81 30.83
CA VAL A 188 1.85 10.85 30.78
C VAL A 188 1.23 9.93 31.84
N ARG A 189 1.94 8.88 32.27
CA ARG A 189 1.47 7.95 33.32
C ARG A 189 1.83 8.40 34.74
N VAL A 190 2.58 9.49 34.89
CA VAL A 190 2.98 9.99 36.20
C VAL A 190 1.77 10.67 36.87
N PRO A 191 1.36 10.26 38.08
CA PRO A 191 0.32 10.97 38.84
C PRO A 191 0.68 12.45 38.99
N SER A 192 -0.32 13.34 38.94
CA SER A 192 -0.14 14.80 38.80
C SER A 192 0.90 15.40 39.76
N LYS A 193 0.95 14.92 41.01
CA LYS A 193 1.94 15.34 42.03
C LYS A 193 3.39 15.06 41.64
N SER A 194 3.65 13.92 41.02
CA SER A 194 4.99 13.53 40.57
C SER A 194 5.35 14.24 39.26
N TYR A 195 4.36 14.58 38.43
CA TYR A 195 4.55 15.37 37.21
C TYR A 195 4.99 16.81 37.52
N GLU A 196 4.36 17.47 38.50
CA GLU A 196 4.78 18.80 38.97
C GLU A 196 6.22 18.80 39.50
N LYS A 197 6.62 17.71 40.19
CA LYS A 197 7.98 17.56 40.70
C LYS A 197 9.01 17.41 39.56
N ILE A 198 8.67 16.68 38.50
CA ILE A 198 9.52 16.55 37.30
C ILE A 198 9.62 17.88 36.56
N LEU A 199 8.51 18.60 36.35
CA LEU A 199 8.53 19.93 35.74
C LEU A 199 9.34 20.94 36.55
N GLY A 200 9.28 20.88 37.89
CA GLY A 200 10.09 21.71 38.77
C GLY A 200 11.60 21.46 38.65
N LEU A 201 12.00 20.21 38.33
CA LEU A 201 13.39 19.87 38.05
C LEU A 201 13.84 20.34 36.66
N MET A 202 12.95 20.28 35.66
CA MET A 202 13.26 20.76 34.30
C MET A 202 13.41 22.28 34.21
N LYS A 203 12.72 23.06 35.07
CA LYS A 203 12.83 24.54 35.13
C LYS A 203 14.11 25.06 35.81
N LYS A 204 14.90 24.19 36.43
CA LYS A 204 16.12 24.57 37.17
C LYS A 204 17.40 24.53 36.31
N TYR A 205 17.26 24.19 35.04
CA TYR A 205 18.29 24.26 34.00
C TYR A 205 17.80 25.18 32.90
#